data_AF-A0A966PUF4-F1
#
_entry.id   AF-A0A966PUF4-F1
#
_cell.length_a   1.000
_cell.length_b   1.000
_cell.length_c   1.000
_cell.angle_alpha   90.00
_cell.angle_beta   90.00
_cell.angle_gamma   90.00
#
_symmetry.space_group_name_H-M   'P 1'
#
loop_
_entity.id
_entity.type
_entity.pdbx_description
1 polymer ?
#
loop_
_entity_poly.entity_id
_entity_poly.type
_entity_poly.pdbx_seq_one_letter_code
_entity_poly.pdbx_strand_id
1 'polypeptide(L)'
;MFDSVQKSGKKKMLQSVHKLLDEADAVVHYNGSRFDIPILQKEFLLEGMPPPAPAKQIDLLQVARRQFRFVSNKLDYVSQALGLGSKTEHEGHTLWVKCMNNDRKAWKTMEEYNKNDVVLLEKVYDKFKAWIKSHPNHNAYNANTVCPNCGSRKLNKRGTQVSLSRVYQRFQCQGCGSWSRSVKSEKVTKESVISI
;
A
#
# COMPACT_ATOMS: atom_id res chain seq x y z
N MET A 1 -14.35 -7.73 2.63
CA MET A 1 -14.96 -8.87 3.36
C MET A 1 -14.22 -9.03 4.68
N PHE A 2 -14.91 -9.17 5.82
CA PHE A 2 -14.28 -9.46 7.11
C PHE A 2 -14.53 -10.92 7.50
N ASP A 3 -13.49 -11.56 8.02
CA ASP A 3 -13.55 -12.91 8.57
C ASP A 3 -12.71 -13.04 9.84
N SER A 4 -13.04 -14.01 10.67
CA SER A 4 -12.33 -14.26 11.94
C SER A 4 -12.44 -15.73 12.36
N VAL A 5 -11.59 -16.11 13.32
CA VAL A 5 -11.67 -17.44 13.96
C VAL A 5 -13.02 -17.68 14.63
N GLN A 6 -13.69 -16.64 15.13
CA GLN A 6 -15.00 -16.73 15.76
C GLN A 6 -16.12 -16.94 14.74
N LYS A 7 -15.98 -16.40 13.52
CA LYS A 7 -17.00 -16.43 12.48
C LYS A 7 -16.94 -17.70 11.63
N SER A 8 -15.75 -18.06 11.14
CA SER A 8 -15.55 -19.14 10.18
C SER A 8 -14.63 -20.26 10.68
N GLY A 9 -13.99 -20.08 11.83
CA GLY A 9 -12.94 -20.97 12.31
C GLY A 9 -11.60 -20.71 11.62
N LYS A 10 -10.51 -21.13 12.28
CA LYS A 10 -9.13 -20.87 11.85
C LYS A 10 -8.87 -21.33 10.41
N LYS A 11 -9.17 -22.59 10.09
CA LYS A 11 -8.87 -23.20 8.78
C LYS A 11 -9.54 -22.46 7.62
N LYS A 12 -10.84 -22.20 7.72
CA LYS A 12 -11.60 -21.51 6.65
C LYS A 12 -11.19 -20.05 6.50
N MET A 13 -10.89 -19.38 7.62
CA MET A 13 -10.34 -18.03 7.61
C MET A 13 -8.99 -17.99 6.87
N LEU A 14 -8.08 -18.91 7.19
CA LEU A 14 -6.77 -19.01 6.54
C LEU A 14 -6.87 -19.35 5.05
N GLN A 15 -7.75 -20.27 4.66
CA GLN A 15 -8.02 -20.57 3.25
C GLN A 15 -8.53 -19.34 2.48
N SER A 16 -9.39 -18.54 3.10
CA SER A 16 -9.96 -17.34 2.48
C SER A 16 -8.91 -16.26 2.26
N VAL A 17 -8.08 -15.96 3.27
CA VAL A 17 -6.99 -14.97 3.11
C VAL A 17 -5.87 -15.47 2.19
N HIS A 18 -5.56 -16.77 2.21
CA HIS A 18 -4.60 -17.37 1.27
C HIS A 18 -5.03 -17.15 -0.17
N LYS A 19 -6.29 -17.48 -0.50
CA LYS A 19 -6.87 -17.24 -1.83
C LYS A 19 -6.82 -15.76 -2.24
N LEU A 20 -7.14 -14.85 -1.32
CA LEU A 20 -7.06 -13.41 -1.60
C LEU A 20 -5.64 -12.94 -1.89
N LEU A 21 -4.64 -13.49 -1.21
CA LEU A 21 -3.23 -13.19 -1.48
C LEU A 21 -2.77 -13.79 -2.81
N ASP A 22 -3.26 -14.99 -3.15
CA ASP A 22 -2.94 -15.71 -4.39
C ASP A 22 -3.44 -14.96 -5.64
N GLU A 23 -4.61 -14.31 -5.52
CA GLU A 23 -5.21 -13.52 -6.60
C GLU A 23 -4.63 -12.10 -6.74
N ALA A 24 -3.85 -11.62 -5.76
CA ALA A 24 -3.44 -10.23 -5.70
C ALA A 24 -2.16 -9.93 -6.49
N ASP A 25 -2.21 -8.97 -7.43
CA ASP A 25 -1.00 -8.39 -8.03
C ASP A 25 -0.18 -7.59 -7.01
N ALA A 26 -0.86 -6.97 -6.04
CA ALA A 26 -0.25 -6.17 -5.00
C ALA A 26 -1.06 -6.19 -3.70
N VAL A 27 -0.35 -6.15 -2.58
CA VAL A 27 -0.92 -6.12 -1.23
C VAL A 27 -0.47 -4.83 -0.54
N VAL A 28 -1.44 -3.98 -0.21
CA VAL A 28 -1.21 -2.74 0.53
C VAL A 28 -1.43 -2.98 2.02
N HIS A 29 -0.49 -2.57 2.85
CA HIS A 29 -0.57 -2.76 4.29
C HIS A 29 0.25 -1.70 5.04
N TYR A 30 0.10 -1.63 6.37
CA TYR A 30 0.90 -0.77 7.24
C TYR A 30 1.73 -1.62 8.20
N ASN A 31 3.05 -1.71 8.00
CA ASN A 31 3.96 -2.61 8.72
C ASN A 31 3.76 -4.12 8.43
N GLY A 32 2.91 -4.49 7.47
CA GLY A 32 2.62 -5.89 7.18
C GLY A 32 3.80 -6.71 6.67
N SER A 33 4.80 -6.09 6.04
CA SER A 33 6.03 -6.79 5.62
C SER A 33 6.83 -7.35 6.79
N ARG A 34 6.65 -6.79 8.00
CA ARG A 34 7.33 -7.26 9.23
C ARG A 34 6.38 -7.92 10.23
N PHE A 35 5.08 -7.93 9.95
CA PHE A 35 4.07 -8.43 10.88
C PHE A 35 3.05 -9.32 10.18
N ASP A 36 2.06 -8.74 9.49
CA ASP A 36 0.93 -9.49 8.91
C ASP A 36 1.38 -10.63 7.99
N ILE A 37 2.28 -10.36 7.04
CA ILE A 37 2.73 -11.35 6.06
C ILE A 37 3.53 -12.48 6.73
N PRO A 38 4.55 -12.22 7.57
CA PRO A 38 5.22 -13.28 8.33
C PRO A 38 4.28 -14.12 9.22
N ILE A 39 3.29 -13.48 9.86
CA ILE A 39 2.31 -14.19 10.70
C ILE A 39 1.46 -15.12 9.83
N LEU A 40 0.91 -14.62 8.72
CA LEU A 40 0.11 -15.42 7.79
C LEU A 40 0.92 -16.57 7.19
N GLN A 41 2.16 -16.31 6.74
CA GLN A 41 3.05 -17.34 6.20
C GLN A 41 3.33 -18.46 7.22
N LYS A 42 3.59 -18.10 8.48
CA LYS A 42 3.74 -19.06 9.58
C LYS A 42 2.47 -19.88 9.78
N GLU A 43 1.29 -19.25 9.79
CA GLU A 43 0.03 -19.98 9.93
C GLU A 43 -0.28 -20.89 8.73
N PHE A 44 0.04 -20.46 7.50
CA PHE A 44 -0.08 -21.31 6.31
C PHE A 44 0.83 -22.53 6.40
N LEU A 45 2.09 -22.33 6.81
CA LEU A 45 3.04 -23.41 7.02
C LEU A 45 2.52 -24.44 8.04
N LEU A 46 1.99 -23.97 9.18
CA LEU A 46 1.47 -24.84 10.24
C LEU A 46 0.21 -25.62 9.80
N GLU A 47 -0.59 -25.07 8.89
CA GLU A 47 -1.77 -25.76 8.31
C GLU A 47 -1.43 -26.58 7.06
N GLY A 48 -0.15 -26.71 6.69
CA GLY A 48 0.29 -27.47 5.51
C GLY A 48 -0.09 -26.83 4.17
N MET A 49 -0.34 -25.52 4.16
CA MET A 49 -0.68 -24.77 2.96
C MET A 49 0.61 -24.27 2.28
N PRO A 50 0.71 -24.31 0.94
CA PRO A 50 1.83 -23.73 0.23
C PRO A 50 1.85 -22.20 0.39
N PRO A 51 2.98 -21.52 0.15
CA PRO A 51 2.97 -20.06 0.05
C PRO A 51 2.00 -19.61 -1.06
N PRO A 52 1.26 -18.49 -0.89
CA PRO A 52 0.46 -17.92 -1.96
C PRO A 52 1.37 -17.36 -3.08
N ALA A 53 0.79 -17.08 -4.24
CA ALA A 53 1.47 -16.44 -5.35
C ALA A 53 2.20 -15.14 -4.91
N PRO A 54 3.42 -14.88 -5.42
CA PRO A 54 4.16 -13.69 -5.05
C PRO A 54 3.46 -12.39 -5.50
N ALA A 55 2.95 -11.62 -4.54
CA ALA A 55 2.34 -10.31 -4.77
C ALA A 55 3.31 -9.16 -4.44
N LYS A 56 3.17 -8.02 -5.13
CA LYS A 56 3.94 -6.81 -4.80
C LYS A 56 3.50 -6.23 -3.45
N GLN A 57 4.41 -6.21 -2.49
CA GLN A 57 4.13 -5.63 -1.16
C GLN A 57 4.29 -4.11 -1.18
N ILE A 58 3.25 -3.39 -0.76
CA ILE A 58 3.22 -1.93 -0.63
C ILE A 58 3.08 -1.57 0.85
N ASP A 59 4.21 -1.41 1.53
CA ASP A 59 4.27 -1.04 2.95
C ASP A 59 4.25 0.48 3.17
N LEU A 60 3.10 1.01 3.58
CA LEU A 60 2.97 2.44 3.81
C LEU A 60 3.79 2.95 4.99
N LEU A 61 4.13 2.11 5.97
CA LEU A 61 5.02 2.51 7.05
C LEU A 61 6.44 2.76 6.52
N GLN A 62 6.90 1.94 5.57
CA GLN A 62 8.20 2.16 4.94
C GLN A 62 8.19 3.39 4.05
N VAL A 63 7.08 3.64 3.34
CA VAL A 63 6.90 4.88 2.58
C VAL A 63 6.96 6.08 3.52
N ALA A 64 6.23 6.03 4.64
CA ALA A 64 6.22 7.10 5.64
C ALA A 64 7.64 7.44 6.12
N ARG A 65 8.39 6.42 6.55
CA ARG A 65 9.75 6.55 7.08
C ARG A 65 10.78 7.02 6.04
N ARG A 66 10.61 6.65 4.76
CA ARG A 66 11.58 6.95 3.70
C ARG A 66 11.34 8.30 3.04
N GLN A 67 10.08 8.72 2.92
CA GLN A 67 9.70 9.92 2.17
C GLN A 67 9.48 11.11 3.10
N PHE A 68 9.09 10.88 4.37
CA PHE A 68 8.66 11.93 5.27
C PHE A 68 9.36 11.85 6.62
N ARG A 69 9.31 12.95 7.37
CA ARG A 69 9.85 13.07 8.73
C ARG A 69 8.73 13.46 9.70
N PHE A 70 7.69 12.64 9.78
CA PHE A 70 6.62 12.81 10.78
C PHE A 70 7.17 12.61 12.20
N VAL A 71 6.58 13.29 13.19
CA VAL A 71 6.93 13.11 14.62
C VAL A 71 6.70 11.66 15.06
N SER A 72 5.64 11.03 14.55
CA SER A 72 5.36 9.61 14.72
C SER A 72 4.99 8.99 13.39
N ASN A 73 5.45 7.77 13.14
CA ASN A 73 5.08 7.01 11.95
C ASN A 73 3.95 6.00 12.24
N LYS A 74 3.23 6.14 13.36
CA LYS A 74 2.02 5.33 13.60
C LYS A 74 0.93 5.74 12.59
N LEU A 75 0.18 4.76 12.07
CA LEU A 75 -0.88 5.01 11.08
C LEU A 75 -1.86 6.08 11.55
N ASP A 76 -2.29 6.01 12.81
CA ASP A 76 -3.20 6.98 13.42
C ASP A 76 -2.64 8.41 13.42
N TYR A 77 -1.37 8.58 13.81
CA TYR A 77 -0.74 9.90 13.78
C TYR A 77 -0.64 10.44 12.34
N VAL A 78 -0.21 9.59 11.40
CA VAL A 78 -0.08 9.97 9.99
C VAL A 78 -1.45 10.34 9.40
N SER A 79 -2.50 9.58 9.69
CA SER A 79 -3.84 9.87 9.17
C SER A 79 -4.40 11.18 9.72
N GLN A 80 -4.21 11.44 11.02
CA GLN A 80 -4.61 12.70 11.64
C GLN A 80 -3.83 13.89 11.07
N ALA A 81 -2.50 13.76 10.92
CA ALA A 81 -1.65 14.79 10.32
C ALA A 81 -2.04 15.12 8.86
N LEU A 82 -2.62 14.15 8.14
CA LEU A 82 -3.13 14.32 6.78
C LEU A 82 -4.60 14.79 6.73
N GLY A 83 -5.25 14.98 7.88
CA GLY A 83 -6.67 15.37 7.95
C GLY A 83 -7.64 14.27 7.49
N LEU A 84 -7.26 13.00 7.59
CA LEU A 84 -8.05 11.86 7.09
C LEU A 84 -8.96 11.21 8.15
N GLY A 85 -8.82 11.66 9.40
CA GLY A 85 -9.45 11.09 10.59
C GLY A 85 -8.45 10.37 11.49
N SER A 86 -8.94 9.93 12.64
CA SER A 86 -8.21 9.11 13.61
C SER A 86 -8.68 7.66 13.55
N LYS A 87 -7.88 6.76 14.12
CA LYS A 87 -8.36 5.43 14.49
C LYS A 87 -9.46 5.55 15.53
N THR A 88 -10.42 4.63 15.48
CA THR A 88 -11.38 4.47 16.58
C THR A 88 -10.59 4.07 17.82
N GLU A 89 -10.72 4.82 18.91
CA GLU A 89 -10.16 4.39 20.19
C GLU A 89 -10.79 3.06 20.59
N HIS A 90 -9.96 2.15 21.07
CA HIS A 90 -10.39 0.87 21.60
C HIS A 90 -9.69 0.62 22.92
N GLU A 91 -10.21 -0.33 23.70
CA GLU A 91 -9.67 -0.70 25.01
C GLU A 91 -8.27 -1.36 24.94
N GLY A 92 -7.56 -1.26 23.81
CA GLY A 92 -6.24 -1.84 23.62
C GLY A 92 -6.27 -3.36 23.76
N HIS A 93 -5.34 -3.86 24.59
CA HIS A 93 -5.20 -5.26 24.95
C HIS A 93 -6.45 -5.82 25.64
N THR A 94 -7.20 -5.01 26.38
CA THR A 94 -8.41 -5.45 27.09
C THR A 94 -9.47 -5.97 26.12
N LEU A 95 -9.61 -5.33 24.95
CA LEU A 95 -10.53 -5.78 23.90
C LEU A 95 -10.14 -7.18 23.40
N TRP A 96 -8.84 -7.47 23.30
CA TRP A 96 -8.33 -8.77 22.84
C TRP A 96 -8.65 -9.86 23.86
N VAL A 97 -8.40 -9.59 25.15
CA VAL A 97 -8.74 -10.51 26.24
C VAL A 97 -10.24 -10.82 26.26
N LYS A 98 -11.10 -9.80 26.10
CA LYS A 98 -12.55 -10.01 26.01
C LYS A 98 -12.95 -10.89 24.81
N CYS A 99 -12.31 -10.69 23.65
CA CYS A 99 -12.52 -11.56 22.49
C CYS A 99 -12.11 -13.02 22.75
N MET A 100 -10.95 -13.22 23.41
CA MET A 100 -10.48 -14.56 23.82
C MET A 100 -11.42 -15.24 24.81
N ASN A 101 -12.08 -14.45 25.67
CA ASN A 101 -13.14 -14.92 26.58
C ASN A 101 -14.52 -15.05 25.89
N ASN A 102 -14.56 -15.05 24.56
CA ASN A 102 -15.75 -15.25 23.74
C ASN A 102 -16.87 -14.20 23.94
N ASP A 103 -16.52 -12.98 24.35
CA ASP A 103 -17.47 -11.87 24.47
C ASP A 103 -17.94 -11.42 23.07
N ARG A 104 -19.22 -11.66 22.78
CA ARG A 104 -19.84 -11.30 21.49
C ARG A 104 -19.84 -9.81 21.21
N LYS A 105 -19.94 -8.95 22.22
CA LYS A 105 -19.88 -7.48 22.03
C LYS A 105 -18.46 -7.07 21.66
N ALA A 106 -17.46 -7.62 22.36
CA ALA A 106 -16.05 -7.38 22.05
C ALA A 106 -15.70 -7.80 20.61
N TRP A 107 -16.20 -8.96 20.16
CA TRP A 107 -16.00 -9.41 18.77
C TRP A 107 -16.61 -8.46 17.73
N LYS A 108 -17.81 -7.91 18.00
CA LYS A 108 -18.41 -6.90 17.11
C LYS A 108 -17.57 -5.63 17.06
N THR A 109 -17.11 -5.13 18.21
CA THR A 109 -16.22 -3.97 18.29
C THR A 109 -14.90 -4.22 17.56
N MET A 110 -14.33 -5.43 17.68
CA MET A 110 -13.10 -5.83 16.98
C MET A 110 -13.28 -5.84 15.46
N GLU A 111 -14.41 -6.36 14.97
CA GLU A 111 -14.74 -6.35 13.55
C GLU A 111 -14.85 -4.92 13.01
N GLU A 112 -15.56 -4.03 13.72
CA GLU A 112 -15.70 -2.63 13.34
C GLU A 112 -14.35 -1.90 13.32
N TYR A 113 -13.55 -2.08 14.36
CA TYR A 113 -12.19 -1.52 14.46
C TYR A 113 -11.31 -1.95 13.28
N ASN A 114 -11.26 -3.25 12.98
CA ASN A 114 -10.44 -3.78 11.88
C ASN A 114 -10.89 -3.25 10.51
N LYS A 115 -12.20 -3.11 10.29
CA LYS A 115 -12.72 -2.51 9.06
C LYS A 115 -12.33 -1.03 8.94
N ASN A 116 -12.45 -0.27 10.02
CA ASN A 116 -12.08 1.15 10.04
C ASN A 116 -10.60 1.35 9.76
N ASP A 117 -9.73 0.50 10.31
CA ASP A 117 -8.29 0.51 10.04
C ASP A 117 -7.97 0.30 8.55
N VAL A 118 -8.69 -0.59 7.86
CA VAL A 118 -8.53 -0.82 6.41
C VAL A 118 -9.01 0.40 5.60
N VAL A 119 -10.15 1.00 5.97
CA VAL A 119 -10.64 2.23 5.31
C VAL A 119 -9.66 3.38 5.50
N LEU A 120 -9.08 3.52 6.69
CA LEU A 120 -8.07 4.55 6.97
C LEU A 120 -6.77 4.29 6.20
N LEU A 121 -6.34 3.04 6.11
CA LEU A 121 -5.20 2.62 5.31
C LEU A 121 -5.38 3.01 3.84
N GLU A 122 -6.54 2.75 3.26
CA GLU A 122 -6.85 3.09 1.86
C GLU A 122 -6.73 4.60 1.61
N LYS A 123 -7.29 5.43 2.50
CA LYS A 123 -7.17 6.89 2.42
C LYS A 123 -5.71 7.36 2.47
N VAL A 124 -4.91 6.76 3.36
CA VAL A 124 -3.48 7.09 3.47
C VAL A 124 -2.73 6.63 2.21
N TYR A 125 -3.03 5.43 1.69
CA TYR A 125 -2.47 4.92 0.45
C TYR A 125 -2.72 5.89 -0.72
N ASP A 126 -3.93 6.42 -0.84
CA ASP A 126 -4.26 7.40 -1.88
C ASP A 126 -3.43 8.68 -1.77
N LYS A 127 -3.24 9.22 -0.56
CA LYS A 127 -2.36 10.37 -0.33
C LYS A 127 -0.89 10.04 -0.61
N PHE A 128 -0.47 8.81 -0.33
CA PHE A 128 0.91 8.37 -0.51
C PHE A 128 1.21 7.93 -1.94
N LYS A 129 0.20 7.68 -2.79
CA LYS A 129 0.33 7.04 -4.10
C LYS A 129 1.44 7.61 -4.98
N ALA A 130 1.60 8.94 -4.99
CA ALA A 130 2.64 9.64 -5.74
C ALA A 130 4.08 9.39 -5.25
N TRP A 131 4.21 9.04 -3.97
CA TRP A 131 5.46 8.89 -3.23
C TRP A 131 5.93 7.42 -3.19
N ILE A 132 5.11 6.50 -3.69
CA ILE A 132 5.43 5.06 -3.77
C ILE A 132 6.30 4.82 -4.99
N LYS A 133 7.62 4.73 -4.78
CA LYS A 133 8.60 4.51 -5.87
C LYS A 133 8.48 3.15 -6.55
N SER A 134 8.04 2.11 -5.83
CA SER A 134 7.95 0.73 -6.33
C SER A 134 6.51 0.25 -6.42
N HIS A 135 5.65 1.07 -7.02
CA HIS A 135 4.27 0.70 -7.31
C HIS A 135 4.21 -0.23 -8.53
N PRO A 136 3.27 -1.20 -8.60
CA PRO A 136 2.96 -1.90 -9.84
C PRO A 136 2.75 -0.90 -10.98
N ASN A 137 3.51 -1.04 -12.06
CA ASN A 137 3.47 -0.08 -13.15
C ASN A 137 2.24 -0.34 -14.01
N HIS A 138 1.24 0.53 -13.94
CA HIS A 138 0.02 0.41 -14.76
C HIS A 138 0.27 0.41 -16.27
N ASN A 139 1.41 0.94 -16.75
CA ASN A 139 1.77 0.85 -18.17
C ASN A 139 2.07 -0.59 -18.61
N ALA A 140 2.42 -1.50 -17.70
CA ALA A 140 2.63 -2.92 -18.05
C ALA A 140 1.31 -3.63 -18.42
N TYR A 141 0.17 -3.07 -18.00
CA TYR A 141 -1.17 -3.65 -18.19
C TYR A 141 -2.05 -2.77 -19.09
N ASN A 142 -1.50 -1.71 -19.69
CA ASN A 142 -2.26 -0.78 -20.51
C ASN A 142 -1.56 -0.54 -21.85
N ALA A 143 -2.31 -0.66 -22.94
CA ALA A 143 -1.79 -0.35 -24.28
C ALA A 143 -1.48 1.15 -24.47
N ASN A 144 -2.08 2.03 -23.65
CA ASN A 144 -1.88 3.48 -23.71
C ASN A 144 -0.87 3.93 -22.65
N THR A 145 -0.19 5.05 -22.91
CA THR A 145 0.63 5.70 -21.89
C THR A 145 -0.25 6.26 -20.78
N VAL A 146 -0.05 5.73 -19.57
CA VAL A 146 -0.78 6.10 -18.35
C VAL A 146 0.19 6.44 -17.23
N CYS A 147 -0.33 7.08 -16.19
CA CYS A 147 0.38 7.23 -14.94
C CYS A 147 0.78 5.85 -14.40
N PRO A 148 2.08 5.58 -14.14
CA PRO A 148 2.52 4.28 -13.64
C PRO A 148 1.96 3.94 -12.26
N ASN A 149 1.57 4.94 -11.46
CA ASN A 149 1.13 4.73 -10.07
C ASN A 149 -0.39 4.70 -9.89
N CYS A 150 -1.17 5.32 -10.78
CA CYS A 150 -2.64 5.35 -10.63
C CYS A 150 -3.42 5.03 -11.91
N GLY A 151 -2.75 4.75 -13.03
CA GLY A 151 -3.41 4.41 -14.29
C GLY A 151 -4.11 5.57 -15.01
N SER A 152 -4.10 6.79 -14.45
CA SER A 152 -4.73 7.95 -15.09
C SER A 152 -4.00 8.34 -16.40
N ARG A 153 -4.79 8.67 -17.43
CA ARG A 153 -4.30 9.22 -18.72
C ARG A 153 -4.04 10.72 -18.66
N LYS A 154 -4.43 11.40 -17.58
CA LYS A 154 -4.24 12.86 -17.40
C LYS A 154 -2.78 13.15 -17.07
N LEU A 155 -1.92 13.07 -18.08
CA LEU A 155 -0.48 13.31 -17.98
C LEU A 155 -0.14 14.65 -18.62
N ASN A 156 0.55 15.51 -17.87
CA ASN A 156 1.11 16.75 -18.41
C ASN A 156 2.59 16.54 -18.73
N LYS A 157 3.03 16.88 -19.94
CA LYS A 157 4.45 16.85 -20.34
C LYS A 157 5.19 18.00 -19.64
N ARG A 158 6.24 17.69 -18.88
CA ARG A 158 6.92 18.65 -17.99
C ARG A 158 8.45 18.62 -18.15
N GLY A 159 8.93 19.21 -19.25
CA GLY A 159 10.36 19.26 -19.58
C GLY A 159 11.00 17.87 -19.65
N THR A 160 12.32 17.81 -19.56
CA THR A 160 13.06 16.56 -19.74
C THR A 160 13.86 16.17 -18.49
N GLN A 161 14.13 14.87 -18.36
CA GLN A 161 15.08 14.31 -17.40
C GLN A 161 16.31 13.85 -18.17
N VAL A 162 17.45 14.42 -17.84
CA VAL A 162 18.75 13.98 -18.38
C VAL A 162 19.32 12.93 -17.44
N SER A 163 19.53 11.73 -17.96
CA SER A 163 20.37 10.70 -17.36
C SER A 163 21.80 10.82 -17.90
N LEU A 164 22.74 10.02 -17.37
CA LEU A 164 24.15 10.01 -17.78
C LEU A 164 24.37 9.99 -19.32
N SER A 165 23.53 9.31 -20.09
CA SER A 165 23.73 9.14 -21.55
C SER A 165 22.51 9.51 -22.41
N ARG A 166 21.37 9.87 -21.81
CA ARG A 166 20.08 9.98 -22.51
C ARG A 166 19.18 11.02 -21.90
N VAL A 167 18.32 11.61 -22.73
CA VAL A 167 17.26 12.55 -22.33
C VAL A 167 15.91 11.85 -22.43
N TYR A 168 15.03 12.05 -21.46
CA TYR A 168 13.69 11.48 -21.44
C TYR A 168 12.64 12.56 -21.18
N GLN A 169 11.50 12.51 -21.87
CA GLN A 169 10.37 13.38 -21.57
C GLN A 169 9.82 13.03 -20.18
N ARG A 170 9.66 14.03 -19.31
CA ARG A 170 8.98 13.84 -18.02
C ARG A 170 7.48 14.08 -18.15
N PHE A 171 6.72 13.38 -17.33
CA PHE A 171 5.29 13.56 -17.18
C PHE A 171 4.95 13.74 -15.70
N GLN A 172 4.04 14.67 -15.43
CA GLN A 172 3.40 14.80 -14.13
C GLN A 172 1.93 14.39 -14.26
N CYS A 173 1.51 13.39 -13.48
CA CYS A 173 0.11 12.99 -13.42
C CYS A 173 -0.73 14.07 -12.74
N GLN A 174 -1.80 14.50 -13.39
CA GLN A 174 -2.76 15.47 -12.85
C GLN A 174 -3.83 14.83 -11.94
N GLY A 175 -3.82 13.50 -11.82
CA GLY A 175 -4.71 12.76 -10.91
C GLY A 175 -4.08 12.54 -9.53
N CYS A 176 -2.95 11.83 -9.48
CA CYS A 176 -2.27 11.53 -8.22
C CYS A 176 -1.04 12.42 -7.94
N GLY A 177 -0.57 13.23 -8.90
CA GLY A 177 0.63 14.06 -8.74
C GLY A 177 1.97 13.35 -8.98
N SER A 178 1.97 12.03 -9.24
CA SER A 178 3.22 11.29 -9.44
C SER A 178 3.98 11.76 -10.67
N TRP A 179 5.31 11.75 -10.56
CA TRP A 179 6.21 12.00 -11.67
C TRP A 179 6.63 10.69 -12.33
N SER A 180 6.72 10.71 -13.67
CA SER A 180 7.20 9.60 -14.48
C SER A 180 7.96 10.12 -15.69
N ARG A 181 8.59 9.23 -16.46
CA ARG A 181 9.30 9.58 -17.69
C ARG A 181 8.96 8.64 -18.83
N SER A 182 9.18 9.07 -20.06
CA SER A 182 9.05 8.23 -21.25
C SER A 182 10.00 7.03 -21.20
N VAL A 183 9.58 5.92 -21.80
CA VAL A 183 10.43 4.75 -22.03
C VAL A 183 11.46 5.04 -23.12
N LYS A 184 11.00 5.66 -24.21
CA LYS A 184 11.87 6.08 -25.32
C LYS A 184 12.61 7.36 -24.93
N SER A 185 13.92 7.37 -25.15
CA SER A 185 14.73 8.57 -25.03
C SER A 185 14.48 9.52 -26.20
N GLU A 186 14.58 10.81 -25.93
CA GLU A 186 14.59 11.86 -26.94
C GLU A 186 16.02 12.13 -27.42
N LYS A 187 16.15 12.79 -28.58
CA LYS A 187 17.45 13.24 -29.07
C LYS A 187 18.04 14.26 -28.10
N VAL A 188 19.34 14.15 -27.85
CA VAL A 188 20.05 15.13 -27.01
C VAL A 188 20.13 16.45 -27.80
N THR A 189 19.54 17.51 -27.26
CA THR A 189 19.54 18.84 -27.88
C THR A 189 20.34 19.89 -27.09
N LYS A 190 20.88 19.52 -25.92
CA LYS A 190 21.63 20.43 -25.05
C LYS A 190 23.13 20.12 -25.14
N GLU A 191 23.93 21.14 -25.44
CA GLU A 191 25.37 21.01 -25.72
C GLU A 191 26.25 20.94 -24.45
N SER A 192 25.78 21.49 -23.32
CA SER A 192 26.56 21.52 -22.07
C SER A 192 25.72 21.46 -20.80
N VAL A 193 26.35 21.02 -19.70
CA VAL A 193 25.79 20.98 -18.35
C VAL A 193 26.19 22.26 -17.61
N ILE A 194 25.24 22.90 -16.92
CA ILE A 194 25.51 24.00 -15.98
C ILE A 194 25.36 23.43 -14.58
N SER A 195 26.41 23.53 -13.78
CA SER A 195 26.41 23.17 -12.36
C SER A 195 26.33 24.45 -11.53
N ILE A 196 25.52 24.45 -10.46
CA ILE A 196 25.46 25.50 -9.44
C ILE A 196 26.13 24.96 -8.18
#